data_AF-A0A1X0B697-F1
#
_entry.id   AF-A0A1X0B697-F1
#
_cell.length_a   1.000
_cell.length_b   1.000
_cell.length_c   1.000
_cell.angle_alpha   90.00
_cell.angle_beta   90.00
_cell.angle_gamma   90.00
#
_symmetry.space_group_name_H-M   'P 1'
#
loop_
_entity.id
_entity.type
_entity.pdbx_description
1 polymer ?
#
loop_
_entity_poly.entity_id
_entity_poly.type
_entity_poly.pdbx_seq_one_letter_code
_entity_poly.pdbx_strand_id
1 'polypeptide(L)'
;MTSVDPDAGNRAAVHADDDHTEAITLGLHDASPQHLVDAMADDVVLELGWGRLIFGQTFADPETLAEVLGHEGPGRRDICIYARESHVLIARSPAELFIDPSHTYRLRFTEELAPPEPIGFSIRTLRVRDDADEMNRVYVRCGMVPAPVEVIWDNHIRSAAVYLVAVRDDDGSVIGTVTGVDHHKLFNDPENGSSLWSLAVDPTAGLPGVGEALTRTLAGIFRDRGRAYIDLSVAHDNTAAIALYEKLGFQRVPVLAVKRKNAINEPLFTHPPETVDDLNPYARIIADEAMRRGIWVEVLDAGAGEMRLSHGGRSVVTRESLSEFTSAVAMARCDDKRQTRRIVSEAGITVAKGRLATFDHGDHEFLAEVGDVVVKPTRGEQGKGITVGVDGDDELDAALDRAREQYPEVLIEQRAPGDDLRLVVIDGKVVAAAIRRPAEITGTGAHTIRELIEAQSRRREAATGGESRIPMDDVTAGTVAEAGWSLDDVLPEGERLRVRRTANLHQGGTIHDVTAEVNPELCRVAVTAAQAIGIPVTGIDLLVPDITGRDYVFVEANERPGLANHEPQPTAAAFVDYLFPGQPGLPQAWTPSPTA
;
A
#
# COMPACT_ATOMS: atom_id res chain seq x y z
N MET A 1 -16.11 -68.72 -38.43
CA MET A 1 -17.25 -69.28 -37.66
C MET A 1 -16.84 -69.32 -36.20
N THR A 2 -17.69 -68.78 -35.33
CA THR A 2 -17.93 -69.15 -33.90
C THR A 2 -17.22 -70.43 -33.44
N SER A 3 -16.63 -70.56 -32.25
CA SER A 3 -17.05 -70.10 -30.92
C SER A 3 -15.89 -70.10 -29.91
N VAL A 4 -16.17 -69.50 -28.75
CA VAL A 4 -15.41 -69.33 -27.51
C VAL A 4 -14.78 -70.63 -26.95
N ASP A 5 -13.60 -70.48 -26.32
CA ASP A 5 -13.10 -71.38 -25.27
C ASP A 5 -12.87 -70.56 -23.97
N PRO A 6 -13.48 -70.91 -22.82
CA PRO A 6 -13.43 -70.15 -21.58
C PRO A 6 -12.44 -70.78 -20.60
N ASP A 7 -11.14 -70.52 -20.76
CA ASP A 7 -10.17 -70.82 -19.71
C ASP A 7 -8.92 -69.94 -19.84
N ALA A 8 -9.00 -68.73 -19.28
CA ALA A 8 -7.84 -67.90 -19.01
C ALA A 8 -8.03 -67.19 -17.65
N GLY A 9 -8.39 -67.98 -16.65
CA GLY A 9 -8.28 -67.60 -15.25
C GLY A 9 -6.85 -67.80 -14.77
N ASN A 10 -6.27 -66.72 -14.26
CA ASN A 10 -5.21 -66.73 -13.26
C ASN A 10 -3.78 -67.09 -13.72
N ARG A 11 -3.10 -66.10 -14.30
CA ARG A 11 -1.67 -65.84 -14.06
C ARG A 11 -1.48 -64.36 -13.69
N ALA A 12 -2.08 -63.96 -12.58
CA ALA A 12 -1.56 -62.84 -11.80
C ALA A 12 -0.54 -63.44 -10.83
N ALA A 13 0.74 -63.35 -11.19
CA ALA A 13 1.84 -63.66 -10.29
C ALA A 13 2.85 -62.51 -10.35
N VAL A 14 2.66 -61.59 -9.41
CA VAL A 14 3.69 -60.96 -8.58
C VAL A 14 4.89 -60.37 -9.32
N HIS A 15 4.82 -59.06 -9.59
CA HIS A 15 5.94 -58.16 -9.34
C HIS A 15 5.45 -57.12 -8.31
N ALA A 16 5.48 -57.54 -7.05
CA ALA A 16 5.47 -56.65 -5.89
C ALA A 16 6.92 -56.59 -5.42
N ASP A 17 7.69 -55.68 -6.01
CA ASP A 17 9.00 -55.25 -5.51
C ASP A 17 9.37 -53.95 -6.25
N ASP A 18 8.88 -52.84 -5.71
CA ASP A 18 9.50 -51.52 -5.85
C ASP A 18 9.00 -50.73 -4.62
N ASP A 19 9.82 -50.73 -3.57
CA ASP A 19 9.67 -49.83 -2.42
C ASP A 19 9.52 -48.40 -2.95
N HIS A 20 8.40 -47.74 -2.68
CA HIS A 20 8.17 -46.37 -3.12
C HIS A 20 9.11 -45.39 -2.40
N THR A 21 10.32 -45.23 -2.93
CA THR A 21 11.39 -44.39 -2.37
C THR A 21 11.04 -42.90 -2.23
N GLU A 22 9.96 -42.43 -2.88
CA GLU A 22 9.49 -41.05 -2.85
C GLU A 22 7.97 -40.93 -2.56
N ALA A 23 7.43 -41.84 -1.73
CA ALA A 23 6.00 -41.94 -1.40
C ALA A 23 5.42 -40.75 -0.60
N ILE A 24 6.26 -39.90 -0.02
CA ILE A 24 5.86 -38.76 0.81
C ILE A 24 5.84 -37.49 -0.04
N THR A 25 6.92 -37.21 -0.77
CA THR A 25 7.03 -35.94 -1.52
C THR A 25 6.38 -35.97 -2.90
N LEU A 26 6.22 -37.15 -3.52
CA LEU A 26 5.59 -37.30 -4.85
C LEU A 26 4.24 -38.02 -4.83
N GLY A 27 3.91 -38.74 -3.76
CA GLY A 27 2.65 -39.45 -3.56
C GLY A 27 1.49 -38.55 -3.13
N LEU A 28 1.26 -37.43 -3.82
CA LEU A 28 0.33 -36.37 -3.38
C LEU A 28 -1.15 -36.81 -3.23
N HIS A 29 -1.54 -37.92 -3.85
CA HIS A 29 -2.91 -38.44 -3.83
C HIS A 29 -3.05 -39.75 -3.06
N ASP A 30 -1.94 -40.31 -2.59
CA ASP A 30 -1.91 -41.57 -1.85
C ASP A 30 -1.60 -41.28 -0.38
N ALA A 31 -2.20 -42.07 0.52
CA ALA A 31 -1.82 -42.00 1.92
C ALA A 31 -0.37 -42.50 2.06
N SER A 32 0.55 -41.61 2.46
CA SER A 32 1.93 -42.04 2.71
C SER A 32 1.95 -43.12 3.79
N PRO A 33 2.81 -44.15 3.65
CA PRO A 33 2.85 -45.26 4.59
C PRO A 33 3.09 -44.78 6.04
N GLN A 34 2.22 -45.20 6.96
CA GLN A 34 2.24 -44.71 8.35
C GLN A 34 3.60 -44.90 9.03
N HIS A 35 4.26 -46.03 8.79
CA HIS A 35 5.58 -46.32 9.36
C HIS A 35 6.69 -45.37 8.90
N LEU A 36 6.55 -44.74 7.72
CA LEU A 36 7.49 -43.72 7.25
C LEU A 36 7.19 -42.37 7.92
N VAL A 37 5.90 -42.03 8.06
CA VAL A 37 5.48 -40.82 8.79
C VAL A 37 5.89 -40.88 10.25
N ASP A 38 5.68 -42.01 10.94
CA ASP A 38 6.03 -42.22 12.35
C ASP A 38 7.55 -42.15 12.62
N ALA A 39 8.38 -42.30 11.58
CA ALA A 39 9.83 -42.21 11.69
C ALA A 39 10.33 -40.76 11.67
N MET A 40 9.51 -39.81 11.19
CA MET A 40 9.85 -38.40 11.07
C MET A 40 9.57 -37.66 12.38
N ALA A 41 10.27 -36.54 12.60
CA ALA A 41 9.84 -35.57 13.60
C ALA A 41 8.58 -34.83 13.12
N ASP A 42 7.69 -34.51 14.06
CA ASP A 42 6.43 -33.79 13.80
C ASP A 42 6.63 -32.27 13.76
N ASP A 43 5.74 -31.58 13.03
CA ASP A 43 5.56 -30.11 13.03
C ASP A 43 6.86 -29.30 12.83
N VAL A 44 7.69 -29.72 11.88
CA VAL A 44 9.05 -29.22 11.72
C VAL A 44 9.07 -27.86 11.04
N VAL A 45 9.64 -26.91 11.79
CA VAL A 45 9.86 -25.52 11.35
C VAL A 45 11.32 -25.15 11.57
N LEU A 46 11.98 -24.64 10.53
CA LEU A 46 13.36 -24.16 10.59
C LEU A 46 13.40 -22.64 10.42
N GLU A 47 13.78 -21.93 11.49
CA GLU A 47 14.03 -20.48 11.46
C GLU A 47 15.35 -20.18 10.73
N LEU A 48 15.28 -19.37 9.66
CA LEU A 48 16.44 -18.97 8.86
C LEU A 48 16.79 -17.47 8.98
N GLY A 49 16.08 -16.73 9.82
CA GLY A 49 16.31 -15.31 10.10
C GLY A 49 15.52 -14.39 9.16
N TRP A 50 15.49 -14.67 7.85
CA TRP A 50 14.63 -13.95 6.91
C TRP A 50 13.16 -14.44 6.96
N GLY A 51 12.93 -15.55 7.64
CA GLY A 51 11.65 -16.24 7.77
C GLY A 51 11.88 -17.70 8.13
N ARG A 52 10.84 -18.52 7.99
CA ARG A 52 10.83 -19.93 8.38
C ARG A 52 10.60 -20.84 7.18
N LEU A 53 11.34 -21.93 7.11
CA LEU A 53 10.96 -23.07 6.26
C LEU A 53 10.06 -24.00 7.07
N ILE A 54 8.88 -24.27 6.53
CA ILE A 54 7.88 -25.14 7.14
C ILE A 54 7.75 -26.39 6.26
N PHE A 55 8.02 -27.55 6.82
CA PHE A 55 8.01 -28.83 6.09
C PHE A 55 6.63 -29.46 6.22
N GLY A 56 5.72 -29.13 5.30
CA GLY A 56 4.30 -29.46 5.41
C GLY A 56 4.00 -30.97 5.52
N GLN A 57 4.91 -31.84 5.06
CA GLN A 57 4.77 -33.29 5.17
C GLN A 57 4.93 -33.81 6.60
N THR A 58 5.50 -33.02 7.52
CA THR A 58 5.66 -33.38 8.94
C THR A 58 4.45 -33.01 9.77
N PHE A 59 3.44 -32.36 9.18
CA PHE A 59 2.22 -31.94 9.87
C PHE A 59 1.11 -32.95 9.59
N ALA A 60 0.57 -33.56 10.65
CA ALA A 60 -0.55 -34.49 10.53
C ALA A 60 -1.86 -33.78 10.18
N ASP A 61 -2.02 -32.54 10.65
CA ASP A 61 -3.24 -31.74 10.52
C ASP A 61 -3.00 -30.45 9.71
N PRO A 62 -3.74 -30.25 8.59
CA PRO A 62 -3.68 -29.02 7.81
C PRO A 62 -4.11 -27.75 8.56
N GLU A 63 -4.95 -27.85 9.60
CA GLU A 63 -5.34 -26.66 10.39
C GLU A 63 -4.16 -26.14 11.21
N THR A 64 -3.45 -27.03 11.90
CA THR A 64 -2.21 -26.71 12.60
C THR A 64 -1.16 -26.09 11.67
N LEU A 65 -1.00 -26.63 10.46
CA LEU A 65 -0.09 -26.07 9.46
C LEU A 65 -0.50 -24.65 9.01
N ALA A 66 -1.80 -24.41 8.82
CA ALA A 66 -2.32 -23.08 8.49
C ALA A 66 -2.09 -22.08 9.63
N GLU A 67 -2.30 -22.48 10.88
CA GLU A 67 -2.02 -21.67 12.07
C GLU A 67 -0.53 -21.30 12.15
N VAL A 68 0.38 -22.25 11.91
CA VAL A 68 1.82 -21.98 11.89
C VAL A 68 2.18 -20.95 10.82
N LEU A 69 1.64 -21.06 9.60
CA LEU A 69 1.81 -20.06 8.54
C LEU A 69 1.22 -18.69 8.92
N GLY A 70 0.09 -18.67 9.64
CA GLY A 70 -0.54 -17.44 10.15
C GLY A 70 0.31 -16.67 11.16
N HIS A 71 1.21 -17.35 11.87
CA HIS A 71 2.15 -16.73 12.81
C HIS A 71 3.35 -16.00 12.16
N GLU A 72 3.39 -15.92 10.83
CA GLU A 72 4.44 -15.15 10.12
C GLU A 72 4.44 -13.69 10.58
N GLY A 73 5.58 -13.27 11.16
CA GLY A 73 5.75 -11.92 11.70
C GLY A 73 6.03 -10.85 10.61
N PRO A 74 5.87 -9.56 10.94
CA PRO A 74 6.21 -8.46 10.03
C PRO A 74 7.67 -8.54 9.54
N GLY A 75 7.91 -8.29 8.25
CA GLY A 75 9.24 -8.35 7.64
C GLY A 75 9.87 -9.74 7.55
N ARG A 76 9.12 -10.80 7.84
CA ARG A 76 9.53 -12.20 7.65
C ARG A 76 8.85 -12.76 6.40
N ARG A 77 9.47 -13.80 5.83
CA ARG A 77 8.93 -14.50 4.67
C ARG A 77 9.00 -16.00 4.88
N ASP A 78 7.90 -16.60 5.29
CA ASP A 78 7.81 -18.04 5.48
C ASP A 78 7.53 -18.75 4.15
N ILE A 79 8.04 -19.97 4.05
CA ILE A 79 7.82 -20.85 2.91
C ILE A 79 7.43 -22.22 3.44
N CYS A 80 6.19 -22.63 3.18
CA CYS A 80 5.78 -24.01 3.36
C CYS A 80 6.04 -24.79 2.08
N ILE A 81 6.73 -25.92 2.17
CA ILE A 81 6.97 -26.84 1.05
C ILE A 81 6.52 -28.25 1.44
N TYR A 82 6.19 -29.09 0.44
CA TYR A 82 5.72 -30.47 0.62
C TYR A 82 4.42 -30.60 1.43
N ALA A 83 3.58 -29.57 1.48
CA ALA A 83 2.21 -29.74 1.98
C ALA A 83 1.50 -30.79 1.11
N ARG A 84 1.03 -31.87 1.74
CA ARG A 84 0.44 -33.03 1.03
C ARG A 84 -0.71 -32.62 0.10
N GLU A 85 -1.61 -31.80 0.64
CA GLU A 85 -2.75 -31.26 -0.10
C GLU A 85 -2.73 -29.73 -0.05
N SER A 86 -1.82 -29.09 -0.79
CA SER A 86 -1.69 -27.63 -0.79
C SER A 86 -3.01 -26.90 -1.08
N HIS A 87 -3.87 -27.48 -1.92
CA HIS A 87 -5.19 -26.92 -2.23
C HIS A 87 -6.17 -27.00 -1.05
N VAL A 88 -6.10 -28.07 -0.23
CA VAL A 88 -6.89 -28.19 1.01
C VAL A 88 -6.37 -27.22 2.07
N LEU A 89 -5.05 -27.11 2.21
CA LEU A 89 -4.41 -26.15 3.12
C LEU A 89 -4.86 -24.71 2.82
N ILE A 90 -4.85 -24.31 1.54
CA ILE A 90 -5.27 -22.97 1.14
C ILE A 90 -6.76 -22.75 1.38
N ALA A 91 -7.60 -23.77 1.16
CA ALA A 91 -9.02 -23.67 1.44
C ALA A 91 -9.33 -23.41 2.94
N ARG A 92 -8.40 -23.70 3.86
CA ARG A 92 -8.54 -23.37 5.28
C ARG A 92 -8.41 -21.87 5.56
N SER A 93 -7.52 -21.18 4.86
CA SER A 93 -7.33 -19.72 5.01
C SER A 93 -7.07 -19.03 3.66
N PRO A 94 -8.07 -18.97 2.76
CA PRO A 94 -7.88 -18.48 1.38
C PRO A 94 -7.62 -16.97 1.31
N ALA A 95 -8.00 -16.23 2.36
CA ALA A 95 -7.71 -14.80 2.48
C ALA A 95 -6.24 -14.55 2.85
N GLU A 96 -5.57 -15.50 3.51
CA GLU A 96 -4.20 -15.32 3.99
C GLU A 96 -3.17 -16.16 3.22
N LEU A 97 -3.55 -17.26 2.59
CA LEU A 97 -2.62 -18.18 1.93
C LEU A 97 -2.80 -18.19 0.40
N PHE A 98 -1.72 -18.49 -0.32
CA PHE A 98 -1.74 -18.70 -1.77
C PHE A 98 -0.68 -19.73 -2.19
N ILE A 99 -0.88 -20.34 -3.38
CA ILE A 99 0.15 -21.16 -4.02
C ILE A 99 1.19 -20.21 -4.62
N ASP A 100 2.44 -20.34 -4.18
CA ASP A 100 3.55 -19.60 -4.76
C ASP A 100 3.68 -19.92 -6.25
N PRO A 101 3.71 -18.93 -7.17
CA PRO A 101 3.84 -19.15 -8.61
C PRO A 101 5.28 -19.54 -8.99
N SER A 102 5.77 -20.59 -8.37
CA SER A 102 7.10 -21.17 -8.55
C SER A 102 7.01 -22.61 -9.05
N HIS A 103 8.09 -23.09 -9.63
CA HIS A 103 8.28 -24.49 -10.00
C HIS A 103 9.28 -25.13 -9.04
N THR A 104 8.94 -26.32 -8.55
CA THR A 104 9.89 -27.13 -7.79
C THR A 104 10.66 -28.05 -8.74
N TYR A 105 11.97 -28.04 -8.60
CA TYR A 105 12.92 -28.83 -9.38
C TYR A 105 13.70 -29.76 -8.44
N ARG A 106 13.86 -31.02 -8.84
CA ARG A 106 14.58 -32.07 -8.11
C ARG A 106 15.78 -32.53 -8.91
N LEU A 107 16.95 -32.57 -8.28
CA LEU A 107 18.11 -33.30 -8.78
C LEU A 107 18.27 -34.57 -7.95
N ARG A 108 18.06 -35.74 -8.57
CA ARG A 108 18.34 -37.04 -7.94
C ARG A 108 19.82 -37.34 -8.09
N PHE A 109 20.45 -37.73 -6.99
CA PHE A 109 21.87 -38.00 -7.00
C PHE A 109 22.13 -39.36 -7.67
N THR A 110 22.82 -39.31 -8.81
CA THR A 110 23.40 -40.47 -9.48
C THR A 110 24.93 -40.36 -9.45
N GLU A 111 25.65 -41.37 -9.93
CA GLU A 111 27.11 -41.27 -10.08
C GLU A 111 27.45 -40.20 -11.13
N GLU A 112 27.78 -38.99 -10.66
CA GLU A 112 28.19 -37.87 -11.52
C GLU A 112 29.63 -37.41 -11.20
N LEU A 113 30.39 -37.12 -12.25
CA LEU A 113 31.78 -36.67 -12.22
C LEU A 113 31.92 -35.37 -11.41
N ALA A 114 33.06 -35.23 -10.73
CA ALA A 114 33.37 -34.04 -9.92
C ALA A 114 33.20 -32.74 -10.73
N PRO A 115 32.60 -31.69 -10.16
CA PRO A 115 32.37 -30.43 -10.87
C PRO A 115 33.71 -29.79 -11.26
N PRO A 116 33.76 -29.07 -12.40
CA PRO A 116 34.94 -28.29 -12.76
C PRO A 116 35.22 -27.23 -11.70
N GLU A 117 36.50 -27.00 -11.39
CA GLU A 117 36.89 -25.98 -10.43
C GLU A 117 36.49 -24.58 -10.95
N PRO A 118 35.87 -23.75 -10.09
CA PRO A 118 35.56 -22.37 -10.45
C PRO A 118 36.85 -21.57 -10.71
N ILE A 119 36.79 -20.64 -11.67
CA ILE A 119 37.91 -19.77 -12.04
C ILE A 119 37.67 -18.37 -11.47
N GLY A 120 38.61 -17.87 -10.66
CA GLY A 120 38.59 -16.50 -10.12
C GLY A 120 37.78 -16.33 -8.83
N PHE A 121 37.21 -17.41 -8.30
CA PHE A 121 36.59 -17.47 -6.99
C PHE A 121 36.64 -18.89 -6.44
N SER A 122 36.54 -19.01 -5.12
CA SER A 122 36.46 -20.28 -4.39
C SER A 122 35.17 -20.36 -3.60
N ILE A 123 34.68 -21.58 -3.35
CA ILE A 123 33.48 -21.81 -2.54
C ILE A 123 33.89 -22.44 -1.22
N ARG A 124 33.32 -21.93 -0.13
CA ARG A 124 33.56 -22.44 1.21
C ARG A 124 32.36 -22.24 2.11
N THR A 125 32.35 -22.91 3.26
CA THR A 125 31.41 -22.58 4.33
C THR A 125 31.86 -21.33 5.11
N LEU A 126 30.99 -20.87 6.01
CA LEU A 126 31.27 -19.71 6.87
C LEU A 126 32.41 -20.02 7.84
N ARG A 127 33.25 -19.04 8.11
CA ARG A 127 34.42 -19.15 9.00
C ARG A 127 34.35 -18.18 10.16
N VAL A 128 33.74 -17.01 9.93
CA VAL A 128 33.55 -15.96 10.92
C VAL A 128 32.15 -15.35 10.77
N ARG A 129 31.67 -14.66 11.80
CA ARG A 129 30.37 -13.97 11.77
C ARG A 129 30.25 -12.97 10.64
N ASP A 130 31.36 -12.30 10.29
CA ASP A 130 31.40 -11.33 9.19
C ASP A 130 31.03 -11.97 7.83
N ASP A 131 31.22 -13.28 7.65
CA ASP A 131 30.76 -13.95 6.43
C ASP A 131 29.22 -13.94 6.32
N ALA A 132 28.50 -14.06 7.46
CA ALA A 132 27.05 -13.99 7.48
C ALA A 132 26.53 -12.55 7.27
N ASP A 133 27.29 -11.54 7.70
CA ASP A 133 26.99 -10.14 7.36
C ASP A 133 27.20 -9.88 5.87
N GLU A 134 28.29 -10.39 5.29
CA GLU A 134 28.53 -10.33 3.85
C GLU A 134 27.48 -11.09 3.02
N MET A 135 26.95 -12.20 3.53
CA MET A 135 25.78 -12.86 2.91
C MET A 135 24.56 -11.93 2.86
N ASN A 136 24.27 -11.20 3.94
CA ASN A 136 23.18 -10.23 3.96
C ASN A 136 23.41 -9.08 2.97
N ARG A 137 24.66 -8.64 2.79
CA ARG A 137 24.99 -7.65 1.76
C ARG A 137 24.61 -8.17 0.36
N VAL A 138 24.85 -9.44 0.06
CA VAL A 138 24.42 -10.06 -1.20
C VAL A 138 22.89 -10.15 -1.27
N TYR A 139 22.21 -10.58 -0.20
CA TYR A 139 20.73 -10.63 -0.16
C TYR A 139 20.09 -9.27 -0.48
N VAL A 140 20.53 -8.21 0.20
CA VAL A 140 19.99 -6.85 -0.01
C VAL A 140 20.22 -6.38 -1.45
N ARG A 141 21.41 -6.64 -2.03
CA ARG A 141 21.69 -6.31 -3.44
C ARG A 141 20.82 -7.08 -4.44
N CYS A 142 20.34 -8.25 -4.06
CA CYS A 142 19.40 -9.07 -4.83
C CYS A 142 17.92 -8.77 -4.51
N GLY A 143 17.62 -7.76 -3.69
CA GLY A 143 16.25 -7.45 -3.28
C GLY A 143 15.61 -8.51 -2.38
N MET A 144 16.43 -9.33 -1.72
CA MET A 144 15.98 -10.39 -0.81
C MET A 144 15.91 -9.88 0.63
N VAL A 145 15.07 -10.53 1.45
CA VAL A 145 14.95 -10.24 2.88
C VAL A 145 16.23 -10.67 3.59
N PRO A 146 16.93 -9.77 4.32
CA PRO A 146 18.11 -10.14 5.10
C PRO A 146 17.72 -10.91 6.37
N ALA A 147 18.70 -11.56 7.00
CA ALA A 147 18.53 -12.35 8.21
C ALA A 147 19.47 -11.87 9.33
N PRO A 148 19.08 -11.92 10.61
CA PRO A 148 20.01 -11.60 11.70
C PRO A 148 21.27 -12.47 11.65
N VAL A 149 22.45 -11.85 11.73
CA VAL A 149 23.77 -12.51 11.64
C VAL A 149 23.88 -13.67 12.63
N GLU A 150 23.43 -13.48 13.88
CA GLU A 150 23.49 -14.53 14.90
C GLU A 150 22.62 -15.74 14.54
N VAL A 151 21.47 -15.55 13.85
CA VAL A 151 20.61 -16.66 13.44
C VAL A 151 21.29 -17.49 12.34
N ILE A 152 21.89 -16.85 11.33
CA ILE A 152 22.67 -17.54 10.29
C ILE A 152 23.83 -18.30 10.95
N TRP A 153 24.57 -17.64 11.83
CA TRP A 153 25.75 -18.19 12.48
C TRP A 153 25.43 -19.39 13.40
N ASP A 154 24.38 -19.27 14.21
CA ASP A 154 23.95 -20.35 15.09
C ASP A 154 23.43 -21.55 14.28
N ASN A 155 22.70 -21.30 13.19
CA ASN A 155 22.28 -22.36 12.27
C ASN A 155 23.48 -23.07 11.63
N HIS A 156 24.47 -22.30 11.15
CA HIS A 156 25.69 -22.85 10.57
C HIS A 156 26.41 -23.82 11.51
N ILE A 157 26.45 -23.51 12.81
CA ILE A 157 27.14 -24.34 13.82
C ILE A 157 26.27 -25.52 14.27
N ARG A 158 24.98 -25.29 14.51
CA ARG A 158 24.15 -26.17 15.33
C ARG A 158 23.02 -26.87 14.59
N SER A 159 22.61 -26.39 13.42
CA SER A 159 21.40 -26.90 12.76
C SER A 159 21.69 -27.87 11.61
N ALA A 160 20.64 -28.23 10.88
CA ALA A 160 20.72 -29.01 9.65
C ALA A 160 21.01 -28.15 8.40
N ALA A 161 21.13 -26.84 8.56
CA ALA A 161 21.43 -25.92 7.47
C ALA A 161 22.92 -25.97 7.08
N VAL A 162 23.19 -25.84 5.78
CA VAL A 162 24.54 -25.74 5.21
C VAL A 162 24.62 -24.41 4.47
N TYR A 163 25.44 -23.48 4.96
CA TYR A 163 25.66 -22.20 4.31
C TYR A 163 26.99 -22.23 3.55
N LEU A 164 26.95 -21.84 2.29
CA LEU A 164 28.12 -21.67 1.44
C LEU A 164 28.19 -20.24 0.91
N VAL A 165 29.41 -19.73 0.82
CA VAL A 165 29.72 -18.45 0.19
C VAL A 165 30.72 -18.68 -0.95
N ALA A 166 30.51 -17.97 -2.05
CA ALA A 166 31.48 -17.82 -3.12
C ALA A 166 32.33 -16.58 -2.82
N VAL A 167 33.64 -16.75 -2.80
CA VAL A 167 34.61 -15.72 -2.38
C VAL A 167 35.60 -15.49 -3.50
N ARG A 168 35.75 -14.24 -3.93
CA ARG A 168 36.67 -13.88 -5.01
C ARG A 168 38.12 -14.10 -4.56
N ASP A 169 38.94 -14.63 -5.47
CA ASP A 169 40.31 -15.04 -5.13
C ASP A 169 41.29 -13.86 -4.99
N ASP A 170 40.99 -12.70 -5.58
CA ASP A 170 41.88 -11.53 -5.61
C ASP A 170 41.71 -10.60 -4.39
N ASP A 171 40.47 -10.35 -3.95
CA ASP A 171 40.12 -9.38 -2.91
C ASP A 171 39.41 -10.00 -1.69
N GLY A 172 39.02 -11.28 -1.78
CA GLY A 172 38.35 -11.99 -0.69
C GLY A 172 36.89 -11.59 -0.47
N SER A 173 36.29 -10.82 -1.38
CA SER A 173 34.90 -10.38 -1.26
C SER A 173 33.93 -11.54 -1.50
N VAL A 174 32.82 -11.56 -0.75
CA VAL A 174 31.72 -12.53 -0.97
C VAL A 174 30.89 -12.07 -2.17
N ILE A 175 30.80 -12.90 -3.19
CA ILE A 175 30.11 -12.58 -4.44
C ILE A 175 28.87 -13.44 -4.68
N GLY A 176 28.62 -14.42 -3.82
CA GLY A 176 27.41 -15.24 -3.89
C GLY A 176 27.25 -16.10 -2.64
N THR A 177 26.04 -16.59 -2.43
CA THR A 177 25.65 -17.38 -1.27
C THR A 177 24.59 -18.41 -1.65
N VAL A 178 24.55 -19.53 -0.94
CA VAL A 178 23.47 -20.52 -1.01
C VAL A 178 23.27 -21.18 0.35
N THR A 179 22.03 -21.51 0.67
CA THR A 179 21.65 -22.25 1.88
C THR A 179 21.09 -23.61 1.49
N GLY A 180 21.63 -24.70 2.02
CA GLY A 180 21.04 -26.03 1.92
C GLY A 180 20.43 -26.48 3.23
N VAL A 181 19.49 -27.42 3.19
CA VAL A 181 18.91 -28.06 4.38
C VAL A 181 18.96 -29.58 4.22
N ASP A 182 19.56 -30.25 5.19
CA ASP A 182 19.66 -31.71 5.28
C ASP A 182 18.40 -32.28 5.96
N HIS A 183 17.45 -32.83 5.21
CA HIS A 183 16.14 -33.24 5.75
C HIS A 183 16.26 -34.40 6.71
N HIS A 184 17.14 -35.36 6.41
CA HIS A 184 17.42 -36.47 7.30
C HIS A 184 18.00 -35.99 8.65
N LYS A 185 18.95 -35.04 8.64
CA LYS A 185 19.48 -34.49 9.90
C LYS A 185 18.43 -33.65 10.65
N LEU A 186 17.56 -32.95 9.92
CA LEU A 186 16.58 -32.05 10.52
C LEU A 186 15.42 -32.80 11.17
N PHE A 187 14.86 -33.79 10.47
CA PHE A 187 13.62 -34.45 10.89
C PHE A 187 13.56 -35.95 10.60
N ASN A 188 14.71 -36.59 10.34
CA ASN A 188 14.80 -38.01 10.05
C ASN A 188 13.97 -38.44 8.82
N ASP A 189 14.06 -37.65 7.74
CA ASP A 189 13.39 -37.92 6.47
C ASP A 189 13.66 -39.34 5.92
N PRO A 190 12.63 -40.20 5.78
CA PRO A 190 12.74 -41.54 5.24
C PRO A 190 13.16 -41.56 3.77
N GLU A 191 12.86 -40.50 3.01
CA GLU A 191 13.27 -40.39 1.60
C GLU A 191 14.73 -39.95 1.45
N ASN A 192 15.42 -39.64 2.56
CA ASN A 192 16.79 -39.14 2.58
C ASN A 192 16.99 -37.88 1.70
N GLY A 193 16.00 -36.99 1.66
CA GLY A 193 16.00 -35.78 0.86
C GLY A 193 16.90 -34.66 1.39
N SER A 194 17.00 -33.61 0.59
CA SER A 194 17.59 -32.32 0.95
C SER A 194 16.98 -31.21 0.11
N SER A 195 17.17 -29.94 0.49
CA SER A 195 16.73 -28.81 -0.33
C SER A 195 17.69 -27.63 -0.33
N LEU A 196 17.58 -26.78 -1.36
CA LEU A 196 18.38 -25.61 -1.64
C LEU A 196 17.49 -24.36 -1.61
N TRP A 197 17.98 -23.34 -0.91
CA TRP A 197 17.31 -22.07 -0.65
C TRP A 197 18.28 -20.91 -0.74
N SER A 198 17.73 -19.72 -0.94
CA SER A 198 18.46 -18.44 -0.89
C SER A 198 19.73 -18.41 -1.75
N LEU A 199 19.70 -19.01 -2.94
CA LEU A 199 20.76 -18.86 -3.92
C LEU A 199 20.76 -17.42 -4.44
N ALA A 200 21.82 -16.68 -4.15
CA ALA A 200 21.98 -15.30 -4.56
C ALA A 200 23.40 -15.07 -5.08
N VAL A 201 23.52 -14.28 -6.14
CA VAL A 201 24.79 -13.87 -6.72
C VAL A 201 24.77 -12.35 -6.86
N ASP A 202 25.81 -11.70 -6.35
CA ASP A 202 25.93 -10.25 -6.41
C ASP A 202 25.88 -9.80 -7.89
N PRO A 203 24.91 -8.95 -8.29
CA PRO A 203 24.78 -8.50 -9.68
C PRO A 203 26.04 -7.79 -10.21
N THR A 204 26.89 -7.27 -9.31
CA THR A 204 28.13 -6.56 -9.63
C THR A 204 29.36 -7.47 -9.65
N ALA A 205 29.21 -8.78 -9.38
CA ALA A 205 30.33 -9.71 -9.28
C ALA A 205 31.15 -9.83 -10.57
N GLY A 206 30.52 -9.67 -11.73
CA GLY A 206 31.18 -9.73 -13.05
C GLY A 206 31.76 -11.11 -13.43
N LEU A 207 31.61 -12.12 -12.57
CA LEU A 207 32.13 -13.47 -12.76
C LEU A 207 31.00 -14.43 -13.15
N PRO A 208 31.07 -15.09 -14.32
CA PRO A 208 30.05 -16.05 -14.72
C PRO A 208 30.16 -17.36 -13.91
N GLY A 209 29.06 -18.10 -13.82
CA GLY A 209 29.06 -19.46 -13.27
C GLY A 209 29.04 -19.57 -11.74
N VAL A 210 29.01 -18.46 -10.99
CA VAL A 210 28.94 -18.47 -9.51
C VAL A 210 27.75 -19.28 -9.00
N GLY A 211 26.55 -19.05 -9.54
CA GLY A 211 25.34 -19.78 -9.16
C GLY A 211 25.41 -21.28 -9.50
N GLU A 212 25.98 -21.63 -10.65
CA GLU A 212 26.21 -23.02 -11.05
C GLU A 212 27.15 -23.73 -10.06
N ALA A 213 28.28 -23.09 -9.74
CA ALA A 213 29.29 -23.65 -8.86
C ALA A 213 28.76 -23.82 -7.42
N LEU A 214 28.02 -22.83 -6.89
CA LEU A 214 27.37 -22.93 -5.58
C LEU A 214 26.38 -24.10 -5.52
N THR A 215 25.54 -24.23 -6.55
CA THR A 215 24.55 -25.31 -6.66
C THR A 215 25.21 -26.68 -6.71
N ARG A 216 26.22 -26.86 -7.58
CA ARG A 216 26.97 -28.13 -7.71
C ARG A 216 27.74 -28.49 -6.43
N THR A 217 28.35 -27.51 -5.78
CA THR A 217 29.08 -27.73 -4.53
C THR A 217 28.14 -28.20 -3.42
N LEU A 218 26.98 -27.55 -3.27
CA LEU A 218 25.98 -27.94 -2.29
C LEU A 218 25.40 -29.33 -2.58
N ALA A 219 25.07 -29.61 -3.84
CA ALA A 219 24.66 -30.94 -4.30
C ALA A 219 25.70 -32.02 -3.97
N GLY A 220 26.99 -31.74 -4.22
CA GLY A 220 28.09 -32.63 -3.85
C GLY A 220 28.14 -32.94 -2.36
N ILE A 221 27.99 -31.92 -1.49
CA ILE A 221 27.96 -32.11 -0.03
C ILE A 221 26.84 -33.07 0.38
N PHE A 222 25.62 -32.92 -0.15
CA PHE A 222 24.50 -33.79 0.23
C PHE A 222 24.61 -35.19 -0.36
N ARG A 223 25.10 -35.33 -1.59
CA ARG A 223 25.43 -36.63 -2.17
C ARG A 223 26.46 -37.39 -1.33
N ASP A 224 27.55 -36.72 -0.94
CA ASP A 224 28.63 -37.33 -0.15
C ASP A 224 28.14 -37.72 1.27
N ARG A 225 27.06 -37.09 1.75
CA ARG A 225 26.34 -37.46 2.99
C ARG A 225 25.32 -38.60 2.79
N GLY A 226 25.20 -39.15 1.58
CA GLY A 226 24.28 -40.24 1.26
C GLY A 226 22.82 -39.83 1.14
N ARG A 227 22.54 -38.55 0.82
CA ARG A 227 21.18 -38.11 0.49
C ARG A 227 20.76 -38.64 -0.89
N ALA A 228 19.46 -38.75 -1.14
CA ALA A 228 18.90 -39.27 -2.38
C ALA A 228 18.70 -38.19 -3.45
N TYR A 229 18.33 -36.98 -3.04
CA TYR A 229 18.08 -35.86 -3.96
C TYR A 229 18.25 -34.50 -3.27
N ILE A 230 18.27 -33.43 -4.09
CA ILE A 230 18.13 -32.03 -3.65
C ILE A 230 17.04 -31.32 -4.43
N ASP A 231 16.12 -30.67 -3.71
CA ASP A 231 15.04 -29.87 -4.29
C ASP A 231 15.31 -28.37 -4.19
N LEU A 232 14.72 -27.60 -5.10
CA LEU A 232 14.66 -26.15 -5.03
C LEU A 232 13.33 -25.64 -5.59
N SER A 233 12.94 -24.44 -5.18
CA SER A 233 11.81 -23.70 -5.76
C SER A 233 12.31 -22.45 -6.48
N VAL A 234 11.82 -22.21 -7.70
CA VAL A 234 12.18 -21.06 -8.55
C VAL A 234 10.92 -20.44 -9.16
N ALA A 235 10.81 -19.11 -9.13
CA ALA A 235 9.68 -18.40 -9.73
C ALA A 235 9.52 -18.77 -11.22
N HIS A 236 8.27 -18.95 -11.66
CA HIS A 236 7.95 -19.44 -13.02
C HIS A 236 8.46 -18.53 -14.14
N ASP A 237 8.70 -17.25 -13.85
CA ASP A 237 9.17 -16.20 -14.77
C ASP A 237 10.70 -16.00 -14.74
N ASN A 238 11.43 -16.69 -13.84
CA ASN A 238 12.88 -16.62 -13.77
C ASN A 238 13.56 -17.55 -14.79
N THR A 239 13.44 -17.19 -16.06
CA THR A 239 13.96 -17.94 -17.20
C THR A 239 15.45 -18.29 -17.10
N ALA A 240 16.27 -17.38 -16.58
CA ALA A 240 17.72 -17.59 -16.43
C ALA A 240 18.05 -18.68 -15.41
N ALA A 241 17.39 -18.69 -14.25
CA ALA A 241 17.59 -19.71 -13.23
C ALA A 241 17.01 -21.07 -13.68
N ILE A 242 15.84 -21.08 -14.32
CA ILE A 242 15.25 -22.31 -14.88
C ILE A 242 16.21 -22.98 -15.87
N ALA A 243 16.76 -22.21 -16.82
CA ALA A 243 17.72 -22.74 -17.80
C ALA A 243 19.00 -23.31 -17.14
N LEU A 244 19.47 -22.68 -16.05
CA LEU A 244 20.58 -23.20 -15.25
C LEU A 244 20.24 -24.56 -14.64
N TYR A 245 19.09 -24.69 -13.96
CA TYR A 245 18.72 -25.93 -13.28
C TYR A 245 18.49 -27.08 -14.26
N GLU A 246 17.85 -26.82 -15.40
CA GLU A 246 17.65 -27.83 -16.45
C GLU A 246 18.99 -28.29 -17.04
N LYS A 247 19.94 -27.36 -17.28
CA LYS A 247 21.32 -27.70 -17.70
C LYS A 247 22.05 -28.55 -16.66
N LEU A 248 21.77 -28.33 -15.38
CA LEU A 248 22.32 -29.08 -14.25
C LEU A 248 21.65 -30.46 -14.05
N GLY A 249 20.66 -30.83 -14.87
CA GLY A 249 19.98 -32.12 -14.79
C GLY A 249 18.83 -32.17 -13.79
N PHE A 250 18.43 -31.02 -13.22
CA PHE A 250 17.22 -30.97 -12.41
C PHE A 250 15.98 -31.23 -13.27
N GLN A 251 15.01 -31.93 -12.69
CA GLN A 251 13.73 -32.22 -13.31
C GLN A 251 12.60 -31.62 -12.49
N ARG A 252 11.58 -31.09 -13.16
CA ARG A 252 10.41 -30.54 -12.48
C ARG A 252 9.62 -31.64 -11.77
N VAL A 253 9.23 -31.39 -10.53
CA VAL A 253 8.38 -32.27 -9.72
C VAL A 253 7.09 -31.54 -9.32
N PRO A 254 5.97 -32.26 -9.08
CA PRO A 254 4.67 -31.67 -8.76
C PRO A 254 4.56 -31.11 -7.33
N VAL A 255 5.67 -30.74 -6.70
CA VAL A 255 5.67 -30.14 -5.37
C VAL A 255 5.38 -28.65 -5.47
N LEU A 256 4.46 -28.15 -4.65
CA LEU A 256 4.07 -26.75 -4.61
C LEU A 256 4.49 -26.12 -3.29
N ALA A 257 4.94 -24.87 -3.34
CA ALA A 257 5.15 -24.05 -2.16
C ALA A 257 3.88 -23.26 -1.84
N VAL A 258 3.58 -23.12 -0.56
CA VAL A 258 2.48 -22.29 -0.03
C VAL A 258 3.11 -21.18 0.80
N LYS A 259 2.64 -19.95 0.58
CA LYS A 259 3.11 -18.76 1.28
C LYS A 259 1.93 -17.97 1.81
N ARG A 260 2.21 -17.11 2.79
CA ARG A 260 1.25 -16.12 3.27
C ARG A 260 1.22 -14.90 2.35
N LYS A 261 0.03 -14.38 2.10
CA LYS A 261 -0.21 -13.07 1.50
C LYS A 261 0.28 -12.03 2.49
N ASN A 262 1.36 -11.34 2.14
CA ASN A 262 1.99 -10.29 2.92
C ASN A 262 2.61 -9.26 1.96
N ALA A 263 3.12 -8.13 2.48
CA ALA A 263 3.65 -7.05 1.65
C ALA A 263 4.90 -7.47 0.83
N ILE A 264 5.68 -8.44 1.33
CA ILE A 264 6.86 -8.98 0.63
C ILE A 264 6.44 -9.84 -0.57
N ASN A 265 5.35 -10.58 -0.44
CA ASN A 265 4.82 -11.50 -1.44
C ASN A 265 3.76 -10.85 -2.34
N GLU A 266 3.36 -9.59 -2.09
CA GLU A 266 2.31 -8.87 -2.83
C GLU A 266 2.45 -9.03 -4.35
N PRO A 267 3.63 -8.79 -4.96
CA PRO A 267 3.81 -8.94 -6.41
C PRO A 267 3.56 -10.36 -6.98
N LEU A 268 3.48 -11.39 -6.11
CA LEU A 268 3.27 -12.77 -6.51
C LEU A 268 1.79 -13.15 -6.60
N PHE A 269 0.89 -12.36 -6.00
CA PHE A 269 -0.55 -12.65 -5.97
C PHE A 269 -1.43 -11.43 -6.32
N THR A 270 -0.84 -10.25 -6.47
CA THR A 270 -1.44 -9.08 -7.10
C THR A 270 -0.73 -8.81 -8.43
N HIS A 271 -1.44 -8.20 -9.37
CA HIS A 271 -0.83 -7.63 -10.55
C HIS A 271 -1.20 -6.15 -10.55
N PRO A 272 -0.23 -5.22 -10.57
CA PRO A 272 -0.54 -3.81 -10.79
C PRO A 272 -1.24 -3.69 -12.14
N PRO A 273 -2.44 -3.08 -12.22
CA PRO A 273 -3.04 -2.75 -13.50
C PRO A 273 -2.08 -1.85 -14.28
N GLU A 274 -1.95 -2.10 -15.59
CA GLU A 274 -1.07 -1.33 -16.49
C GLU A 274 -1.33 0.19 -16.44
N THR A 275 -2.50 0.62 -15.95
CA THR A 275 -3.01 1.99 -15.96
C THR A 275 -3.02 2.68 -14.59
N VAL A 276 -2.50 2.07 -13.51
CA VAL A 276 -2.45 2.72 -12.18
C VAL A 276 -1.53 3.96 -12.18
N ASP A 277 -0.51 3.97 -13.04
CA ASP A 277 0.40 5.11 -13.23
C ASP A 277 -0.26 6.32 -13.90
N ASP A 278 -1.42 6.14 -14.55
CA ASP A 278 -2.18 7.23 -15.17
C ASP A 278 -3.16 7.93 -14.20
N LEU A 279 -3.32 7.41 -12.98
CA LEU A 279 -4.25 7.97 -11.98
C LEU A 279 -3.77 9.33 -11.49
N ASN A 280 -4.74 10.22 -11.22
CA ASN A 280 -4.46 11.46 -10.51
C ASN A 280 -3.98 11.19 -9.06
N PRO A 281 -3.28 12.15 -8.40
CA PRO A 281 -2.73 11.94 -7.07
C PRO A 281 -3.76 11.52 -6.01
N TYR A 282 -5.00 12.02 -6.11
CA TYR A 282 -6.08 11.73 -5.15
C TYR A 282 -6.57 10.28 -5.26
N ALA A 283 -6.65 9.72 -6.46
CA ALA A 283 -7.00 8.32 -6.68
C ALA A 283 -5.79 7.40 -6.42
N ARG A 284 -4.58 7.82 -6.79
CA ARG A 284 -3.36 7.01 -6.66
C ARG A 284 -3.08 6.60 -5.22
N ILE A 285 -3.21 7.53 -4.26
CA ILE A 285 -2.98 7.20 -2.85
C ILE A 285 -3.93 6.12 -2.31
N ILE A 286 -5.16 6.03 -2.86
CA ILE A 286 -6.15 5.02 -2.47
C ILE A 286 -5.81 3.69 -3.14
N ALA A 287 -5.44 3.71 -4.44
CA ALA A 287 -5.00 2.52 -5.17
C ALA A 287 -3.77 1.89 -4.54
N ASP A 288 -2.76 2.69 -4.19
CA ASP A 288 -1.53 2.21 -3.54
C ASP A 288 -1.80 1.58 -2.18
N GLU A 289 -2.71 2.17 -1.40
CA GLU A 289 -3.12 1.60 -0.12
C GLU A 289 -3.90 0.29 -0.34
N ALA A 290 -4.83 0.25 -1.30
CA ALA A 290 -5.61 -0.95 -1.61
C ALA A 290 -4.70 -2.11 -2.06
N MET A 291 -3.78 -1.88 -2.98
CA MET A 291 -2.80 -2.87 -3.44
C MET A 291 -1.94 -3.39 -2.28
N ARG A 292 -1.49 -2.49 -1.40
CA ARG A 292 -0.78 -2.85 -0.16
C ARG A 292 -1.57 -3.77 0.78
N ARG A 293 -2.89 -3.88 0.62
CA ARG A 293 -3.76 -4.79 1.38
C ARG A 293 -4.17 -6.04 0.59
N GLY A 294 -3.60 -6.26 -0.60
CA GLY A 294 -4.04 -7.32 -1.50
C GLY A 294 -5.46 -7.12 -2.02
N ILE A 295 -5.95 -5.88 -2.03
CA ILE A 295 -7.21 -5.51 -2.67
C ILE A 295 -6.89 -5.26 -4.14
N TRP A 296 -7.57 -6.00 -5.01
CA TRP A 296 -7.43 -5.85 -6.45
C TRP A 296 -7.95 -4.48 -6.88
N VAL A 297 -7.15 -3.75 -7.64
CA VAL A 297 -7.54 -2.47 -8.24
C VAL A 297 -7.78 -2.71 -9.72
N GLU A 298 -8.86 -2.18 -10.28
CA GLU A 298 -9.11 -2.11 -11.72
C GLU A 298 -9.40 -0.64 -12.04
N VAL A 299 -8.55 0.00 -12.84
CA VAL A 299 -8.79 1.40 -13.25
C VAL A 299 -9.84 1.40 -14.36
N LEU A 300 -10.97 2.07 -14.11
CA LEU A 300 -12.08 2.18 -15.06
C LEU A 300 -11.93 3.42 -15.95
N ASP A 301 -11.53 4.54 -15.34
CA ASP A 301 -11.23 5.81 -16.02
C ASP A 301 -10.18 6.58 -15.20
N ALA A 302 -8.94 6.60 -15.69
CA ALA A 302 -7.83 7.26 -15.01
C ALA A 302 -8.01 8.79 -14.91
N GLY A 303 -8.57 9.42 -15.95
CA GLY A 303 -8.78 10.87 -16.01
C GLY A 303 -9.87 11.33 -15.04
N ALA A 304 -10.91 10.52 -14.85
CA ALA A 304 -11.95 10.77 -13.86
C ALA A 304 -11.56 10.37 -12.42
N GLY A 305 -10.45 9.63 -12.26
CA GLY A 305 -10.04 9.01 -10.99
C GLY A 305 -10.94 7.84 -10.58
N GLU A 306 -11.56 7.16 -11.54
CA GLU A 306 -12.52 6.08 -11.31
C GLU A 306 -11.84 4.70 -11.31
N MET A 307 -12.06 3.94 -10.24
CA MET A 307 -11.48 2.62 -10.06
C MET A 307 -12.42 1.67 -9.33
N ARG A 308 -12.35 0.38 -9.65
CA ARG A 308 -13.00 -0.70 -8.91
C ARG A 308 -11.99 -1.37 -8.00
N LEU A 309 -12.30 -1.37 -6.71
CA LEU A 309 -11.56 -2.09 -5.68
C LEU A 309 -12.28 -3.42 -5.42
N SER A 310 -11.58 -4.54 -5.43
CA SER A 310 -12.17 -5.87 -5.23
C SER A 310 -11.35 -6.73 -4.27
N HIS A 311 -12.00 -7.29 -3.27
CA HIS A 311 -11.37 -8.24 -2.35
C HIS A 311 -12.37 -9.30 -1.89
N GLY A 312 -12.00 -10.57 -2.05
CA GLY A 312 -12.90 -11.69 -1.82
C GLY A 312 -14.17 -11.58 -2.68
N GLY A 313 -15.34 -11.60 -2.04
CA GLY A 313 -16.64 -11.44 -2.72
C GLY A 313 -17.17 -10.01 -2.77
N ARG A 314 -16.39 -9.01 -2.34
CA ARG A 314 -16.81 -7.60 -2.27
C ARG A 314 -16.06 -6.79 -3.33
N SER A 315 -16.82 -6.02 -4.09
CA SER A 315 -16.29 -5.03 -5.04
C SER A 315 -16.96 -3.70 -4.77
N VAL A 316 -16.18 -2.62 -4.87
CA VAL A 316 -16.62 -1.24 -4.65
C VAL A 316 -16.02 -0.37 -5.76
N VAL A 317 -16.86 0.34 -6.49
CA VAL A 317 -16.46 1.38 -7.43
C VAL A 317 -16.31 2.69 -6.67
N THR A 318 -15.19 3.36 -6.94
CA THR A 318 -14.83 4.65 -6.35
C THR A 318 -14.45 5.62 -7.45
N ARG A 319 -14.75 6.89 -7.22
CA ARG A 319 -14.20 8.03 -7.96
C ARG A 319 -13.44 8.89 -6.95
N GLU A 320 -12.14 8.69 -6.87
CA GLU A 320 -11.30 9.16 -5.75
C GLU A 320 -11.92 8.73 -4.41
N SER A 321 -12.22 9.66 -3.49
CA SER A 321 -12.82 9.36 -2.19
C SER A 321 -14.34 9.17 -2.23
N LEU A 322 -15.00 9.37 -3.38
CA LEU A 322 -16.42 9.10 -3.54
C LEU A 322 -16.61 7.61 -3.82
N SER A 323 -17.52 6.95 -3.12
CA SER A 323 -17.82 5.53 -3.30
C SER A 323 -19.31 5.29 -3.50
N GLU A 324 -19.67 4.11 -3.99
CA GLU A 324 -21.06 3.63 -4.09
C GLU A 324 -21.82 3.58 -2.74
N PHE A 325 -21.14 3.71 -1.60
CA PHE A 325 -21.78 3.86 -0.30
C PHE A 325 -22.25 5.29 0.00
N THR A 326 -21.82 6.27 -0.80
CA THR A 326 -22.38 7.62 -0.75
C THR A 326 -23.65 7.65 -1.58
N SER A 327 -24.81 7.76 -0.90
CA SER A 327 -26.09 7.76 -1.59
C SER A 327 -26.28 8.99 -2.48
N ALA A 328 -27.05 8.85 -3.57
CA ALA A 328 -27.44 9.98 -4.40
C ALA A 328 -28.17 11.09 -3.60
N VAL A 329 -28.87 10.72 -2.52
CA VAL A 329 -29.52 11.68 -1.61
C VAL A 329 -28.48 12.49 -0.83
N ALA A 330 -27.41 11.85 -0.34
CA ALA A 330 -26.32 12.53 0.34
C ALA A 330 -25.59 13.50 -0.61
N MET A 331 -25.26 13.06 -1.83
CA MET A 331 -24.65 13.93 -2.84
C MET A 331 -25.54 15.13 -3.18
N ALA A 332 -26.84 14.92 -3.40
CA ALA A 332 -27.77 16.01 -3.72
C ALA A 332 -27.91 17.01 -2.56
N ARG A 333 -27.82 16.55 -1.31
CA ARG A 333 -27.80 17.42 -0.12
C ARG A 333 -26.53 18.28 -0.09
N CYS A 334 -25.37 17.69 -0.34
CA CYS A 334 -24.07 18.40 -0.37
C CYS A 334 -23.99 19.44 -1.50
N ASP A 335 -24.48 19.10 -2.70
CA ASP A 335 -24.47 20.00 -3.86
C ASP A 335 -25.29 21.28 -3.63
N ASP A 336 -26.44 21.19 -2.93
CA ASP A 336 -27.28 22.35 -2.61
C ASP A 336 -26.94 22.92 -1.21
N LYS A 337 -26.19 24.03 -1.19
CA LYS A 337 -25.76 24.71 0.03
C LYS A 337 -26.94 25.11 0.94
N ARG A 338 -28.13 25.37 0.39
CA ARG A 338 -29.32 25.69 1.19
C ARG A 338 -29.82 24.47 1.93
N GLN A 339 -29.83 23.32 1.25
CA GLN A 339 -30.30 22.07 1.82
C GLN A 339 -29.33 21.60 2.90
N THR A 340 -28.02 21.59 2.62
CA THR A 340 -26.99 21.30 3.62
C THR A 340 -27.15 22.19 4.84
N ARG A 341 -27.20 23.51 4.65
CA ARG A 341 -27.35 24.49 5.72
C ARG A 341 -28.59 24.27 6.58
N ARG A 342 -29.75 24.02 5.96
CA ARG A 342 -30.99 23.74 6.69
C ARG A 342 -30.88 22.47 7.53
N ILE A 343 -30.35 21.39 6.96
CA ILE A 343 -30.19 20.10 7.62
C ILE A 343 -29.26 20.22 8.84
N VAL A 344 -28.10 20.84 8.68
CA VAL A 344 -27.15 20.97 9.81
C VAL A 344 -27.67 21.94 10.88
N SER A 345 -28.38 23.00 10.49
CA SER A 345 -29.02 23.92 11.43
C SER A 345 -30.13 23.24 12.24
N GLU A 346 -30.96 22.40 11.62
CA GLU A 346 -31.98 21.57 12.29
C GLU A 346 -31.32 20.57 13.28
N ALA A 347 -30.07 20.16 13.03
CA ALA A 347 -29.26 19.34 13.93
C ALA A 347 -28.54 20.14 15.03
N GLY A 348 -28.78 21.44 15.15
CA GLY A 348 -28.22 22.30 16.20
C GLY A 348 -26.81 22.81 15.92
N ILE A 349 -26.34 22.75 14.67
CA ILE A 349 -25.03 23.26 14.25
C ILE A 349 -25.16 24.74 13.88
N THR A 350 -24.26 25.56 14.41
CA THR A 350 -24.21 26.99 14.13
C THR A 350 -23.85 27.26 12.66
N VAL A 351 -24.69 28.03 11.98
CA VAL A 351 -24.50 28.51 10.61
C VAL A 351 -24.58 30.04 10.59
N ALA A 352 -23.86 30.72 9.69
CA ALA A 352 -23.89 32.18 9.56
C ALA A 352 -25.32 32.70 9.33
N LYS A 353 -25.72 33.92 9.67
CA LYS A 353 -27.03 34.42 9.18
C LYS A 353 -27.04 34.44 7.66
N GLY A 354 -28.16 34.14 7.00
CA GLY A 354 -28.19 34.19 5.54
C GLY A 354 -29.59 34.09 4.95
N ARG A 355 -29.72 34.56 3.71
CA ARG A 355 -30.96 34.57 2.92
C ARG A 355 -30.71 34.22 1.46
N LEU A 356 -31.75 33.76 0.79
CA LEU A 356 -31.72 33.72 -0.68
C LEU A 356 -31.85 35.14 -1.23
N ALA A 357 -31.06 35.43 -2.26
CA ALA A 357 -31.16 36.67 -2.99
C ALA A 357 -32.52 36.75 -3.68
N THR A 358 -33.21 37.86 -3.48
CA THR A 358 -34.47 38.20 -4.17
C THR A 358 -34.21 39.13 -5.36
N PHE A 359 -32.99 39.66 -5.48
CA PHE A 359 -32.59 40.66 -6.46
C PHE A 359 -33.46 41.91 -6.39
N ASP A 360 -33.83 42.28 -5.16
CA ASP A 360 -34.63 43.46 -4.83
C ASP A 360 -34.06 44.18 -3.61
N HIS A 361 -34.73 45.24 -3.17
CA HIS A 361 -34.28 46.07 -2.04
C HIS A 361 -34.05 45.27 -0.75
N GLY A 362 -34.69 44.12 -0.56
CA GLY A 362 -34.52 43.30 0.63
C GLY A 362 -33.10 42.74 0.78
N ASP A 363 -32.35 42.58 -0.32
CA ASP A 363 -30.97 42.11 -0.26
C ASP A 363 -30.04 43.18 0.31
N HIS A 364 -30.28 44.45 -0.03
CA HIS A 364 -29.59 45.61 0.55
C HIS A 364 -29.97 45.87 2.01
N GLU A 365 -31.24 45.68 2.37
CA GLU A 365 -31.68 45.74 3.77
C GLU A 365 -30.95 44.69 4.63
N PHE A 366 -30.75 43.49 4.09
CA PHE A 366 -29.98 42.45 4.77
C PHE A 366 -28.50 42.83 4.92
N LEU A 367 -27.88 43.37 3.86
CA LEU A 367 -26.52 43.90 3.93
C LEU A 367 -26.40 44.96 5.03
N ALA A 368 -27.33 45.92 5.08
CA ALA A 368 -27.35 46.96 6.11
C ALA A 368 -27.55 46.39 7.53
N GLU A 369 -28.27 45.29 7.71
CA GLU A 369 -28.43 44.60 9.01
C GLU A 369 -27.11 44.00 9.49
N VAL A 370 -26.39 43.29 8.61
CA VAL A 370 -25.24 42.44 9.00
C VAL A 370 -23.88 43.07 8.75
N GLY A 371 -23.83 44.15 7.96
CA GLY A 371 -22.65 44.96 7.65
C GLY A 371 -21.75 44.39 6.56
N ASP A 372 -21.36 43.11 6.66
CA ASP A 372 -20.43 42.45 5.74
C ASP A 372 -20.95 41.06 5.35
N VAL A 373 -21.04 40.80 4.04
CA VAL A 373 -21.61 39.57 3.49
C VAL A 373 -20.66 38.82 2.55
N VAL A 374 -20.97 37.53 2.41
CA VAL A 374 -20.48 36.61 1.40
C VAL A 374 -21.64 36.31 0.45
N VAL A 375 -21.41 36.51 -0.84
CA VAL A 375 -22.36 36.19 -1.91
C VAL A 375 -21.84 34.97 -2.66
N LYS A 376 -22.65 33.90 -2.73
CA LYS A 376 -22.25 32.65 -3.40
C LYS A 376 -23.43 32.00 -4.12
N PRO A 377 -23.20 31.32 -5.27
CA PRO A 377 -24.24 30.51 -5.88
C PRO A 377 -24.62 29.35 -4.95
N THR A 378 -25.88 28.93 -4.97
CA THR A 378 -26.35 27.82 -4.10
C THR A 378 -25.74 26.49 -4.49
N ARG A 379 -25.28 26.35 -5.74
CA ARG A 379 -24.59 25.19 -6.30
C ARG A 379 -23.31 25.58 -7.01
N GLY A 380 -22.36 24.65 -7.08
CA GLY A 380 -21.07 24.86 -7.74
C GLY A 380 -19.86 24.63 -6.82
N GLU A 381 -18.71 24.48 -7.47
CA GLU A 381 -17.46 23.99 -6.87
C GLU A 381 -16.31 25.01 -7.03
N GLN A 382 -15.19 24.75 -6.33
CA GLN A 382 -13.92 25.47 -6.47
C GLN A 382 -13.98 26.99 -6.23
N GLY A 383 -15.01 27.46 -5.53
CA GLY A 383 -15.19 28.88 -5.22
C GLY A 383 -15.59 29.76 -6.42
N LYS A 384 -16.03 29.17 -7.54
CA LYS A 384 -16.52 29.94 -8.70
C LYS A 384 -17.79 30.71 -8.33
N GLY A 385 -17.82 32.00 -8.66
CA GLY A 385 -18.95 32.89 -8.35
C GLY A 385 -19.05 33.31 -6.89
N ILE A 386 -18.09 32.98 -6.04
CA ILE A 386 -18.07 33.42 -4.64
C ILE A 386 -17.39 34.79 -4.53
N THR A 387 -18.10 35.77 -3.97
CA THR A 387 -17.52 37.06 -3.56
C THR A 387 -17.55 37.15 -2.03
N VAL A 388 -16.39 37.41 -1.42
CA VAL A 388 -16.22 37.54 0.03
C VAL A 388 -15.88 38.98 0.37
N GLY A 389 -16.48 39.52 1.43
CA GLY A 389 -16.15 40.86 1.95
C GLY A 389 -16.92 41.96 1.24
N VAL A 390 -18.23 41.78 1.05
CA VAL A 390 -19.10 42.76 0.40
C VAL A 390 -19.74 43.62 1.49
N ASP A 391 -19.42 44.92 1.52
CA ASP A 391 -19.90 45.86 2.54
C ASP A 391 -20.60 47.12 1.98
N GLY A 392 -20.80 47.17 0.66
CA GLY A 392 -21.49 48.27 -0.03
C GLY A 392 -22.53 47.82 -1.07
N ASP A 393 -23.51 48.68 -1.35
CA ASP A 393 -24.63 48.38 -2.25
C ASP A 393 -24.18 48.08 -3.69
N ASP A 394 -23.31 48.90 -4.26
CA ASP A 394 -22.80 48.71 -5.63
C ASP A 394 -21.98 47.41 -5.75
N GLU A 395 -21.24 47.05 -4.69
CA GLU A 395 -20.48 45.81 -4.63
C GLU A 395 -21.39 44.58 -4.50
N LEU A 396 -22.50 44.71 -3.77
CA LEU A 396 -23.51 43.69 -3.63
C LEU A 396 -24.15 43.36 -4.97
N ASP A 397 -24.57 44.37 -5.73
CA ASP A 397 -25.16 44.18 -7.07
C ASP A 397 -24.18 43.44 -8.00
N ALA A 398 -22.92 43.88 -8.03
CA ALA A 398 -21.89 43.24 -8.83
C ALA A 398 -21.60 41.79 -8.37
N ALA A 399 -21.63 41.53 -7.07
CA ALA A 399 -21.44 40.19 -6.51
C ALA A 399 -22.61 39.25 -6.84
N LEU A 400 -23.84 39.76 -6.77
CA LEU A 400 -25.07 39.03 -7.12
C LEU A 400 -25.06 38.63 -8.60
N ASP A 401 -24.70 39.55 -9.50
CA ASP A 401 -24.61 39.25 -10.93
C ASP A 401 -23.55 38.19 -11.23
N ARG A 402 -22.34 38.32 -10.66
CA ARG A 402 -21.27 37.31 -10.80
C ARG A 402 -21.67 35.93 -10.30
N ALA A 403 -22.35 35.86 -9.16
CA ALA A 403 -22.82 34.59 -8.62
C ALA A 403 -23.93 33.99 -9.52
N ARG A 404 -24.81 34.83 -10.05
CA ARG A 404 -25.93 34.43 -10.91
C ARG A 404 -25.48 33.91 -12.27
N GLU A 405 -24.34 34.38 -12.79
CA GLU A 405 -23.71 33.81 -13.98
C GLU A 405 -23.33 32.32 -13.80
N GLN A 406 -23.06 31.89 -12.56
CA GLN A 406 -22.73 30.50 -12.26
C GLN A 406 -23.98 29.65 -12.00
N TYR A 407 -24.94 30.19 -11.23
CA TYR A 407 -26.19 29.49 -10.94
C TYR A 407 -27.33 30.48 -10.64
N PRO A 408 -28.58 30.24 -11.12
CA PRO A 408 -29.67 31.20 -10.99
C PRO A 408 -30.05 31.56 -9.55
N GLU A 409 -29.91 30.62 -8.62
CA GLU A 409 -30.20 30.82 -7.20
C GLU A 409 -28.91 31.23 -6.47
N VAL A 410 -28.95 32.38 -5.80
CA VAL A 410 -27.81 32.97 -5.08
C VAL A 410 -28.12 33.08 -3.60
N LEU A 411 -27.13 32.81 -2.76
CA LEU A 411 -27.19 32.87 -1.31
C LEU A 411 -26.32 34.03 -0.81
N ILE A 412 -26.88 34.86 0.06
CA ILE A 412 -26.20 35.94 0.76
C ILE A 412 -26.07 35.52 2.23
N GLU A 413 -24.84 35.45 2.74
CA GLU A 413 -24.57 35.08 4.13
C GLU A 413 -23.74 36.15 4.83
N GLN A 414 -23.99 36.37 6.12
CA GLN A 414 -23.11 37.18 6.95
C GLN A 414 -21.71 36.57 6.94
N ARG A 415 -20.69 37.40 6.72
CA ARG A 415 -19.30 36.95 6.81
C ARG A 415 -18.96 36.63 8.27
N ALA A 416 -18.48 35.41 8.51
CA ALA A 416 -17.95 35.01 9.81
C ALA A 416 -16.43 35.20 9.85
N PRO A 417 -15.86 35.67 10.98
CA PRO A 417 -14.42 35.73 11.17
C PRO A 417 -13.85 34.36 11.55
N GLY A 418 -12.57 34.14 11.28
CA GLY A 418 -11.85 32.93 11.68
C GLY A 418 -11.04 32.33 10.54
N ASP A 419 -10.26 31.31 10.90
CA ASP A 419 -9.53 30.48 9.96
C ASP A 419 -10.43 29.33 9.44
N ASP A 420 -10.15 28.90 8.22
CA ASP A 420 -10.87 27.82 7.54
C ASP A 420 -10.32 26.46 8.00
N LEU A 421 -11.06 25.80 8.90
CA LEU A 421 -10.77 24.47 9.42
C LEU A 421 -11.53 23.42 8.62
N ARG A 422 -10.79 22.59 7.87
CA ARG A 422 -11.30 21.39 7.21
C ARG A 422 -11.12 20.19 8.14
N LEU A 423 -12.22 19.50 8.45
CA LEU A 423 -12.21 18.20 9.12
C LEU A 423 -12.65 17.10 8.15
N VAL A 424 -11.83 16.07 7.95
CA VAL A 424 -12.18 14.89 7.15
C VAL A 424 -12.86 13.88 8.07
N VAL A 425 -14.13 13.58 7.79
CA VAL A 425 -14.92 12.59 8.49
C VAL A 425 -15.05 11.35 7.63
N ILE A 426 -14.65 10.19 8.17
CA ILE A 426 -14.82 8.86 7.56
C ILE A 426 -15.49 7.97 8.59
N ASP A 427 -16.61 7.36 8.22
CA ASP A 427 -17.34 6.39 9.05
C ASP A 427 -17.63 6.90 10.48
N GLY A 428 -18.08 8.16 10.56
CA GLY A 428 -18.42 8.81 11.84
C GLY A 428 -17.23 9.20 12.71
N LYS A 429 -16.01 9.20 12.18
CA LYS A 429 -14.80 9.61 12.90
C LYS A 429 -14.07 10.72 12.14
N VAL A 430 -13.55 11.72 12.85
CA VAL A 430 -12.60 12.67 12.28
C VAL A 430 -11.25 11.97 12.17
N VAL A 431 -10.77 11.80 10.94
CA VAL A 431 -9.48 11.14 10.64
C VAL A 431 -8.35 12.13 10.43
N ALA A 432 -8.68 13.36 10.05
CA ALA A 432 -7.74 14.45 9.86
C ALA A 432 -8.45 15.80 10.05
N ALA A 433 -7.71 16.79 10.54
CA ALA A 433 -8.14 18.18 10.59
C ALA A 433 -7.00 19.08 10.14
N ALA A 434 -7.28 20.05 9.28
CA ALA A 434 -6.27 20.97 8.77
C ALA A 434 -6.81 22.38 8.62
N ILE A 435 -5.96 23.37 8.95
CA ILE A 435 -6.24 24.77 8.69
C ILE A 435 -5.77 25.12 7.28
N ARG A 436 -6.70 25.63 6.48
CA ARG A 436 -6.43 26.16 5.16
C ARG A 436 -6.17 27.66 5.27
N ARG A 437 -5.00 28.09 4.81
CA ARG A 437 -4.63 29.51 4.77
C ARG A 437 -4.65 30.02 3.34
N PRO A 438 -5.28 31.19 3.09
CA PRO A 438 -5.18 31.86 1.79
C PRO A 438 -3.74 32.17 1.40
N ALA A 439 -3.54 32.37 0.10
CA ALA A 439 -2.23 32.70 -0.44
C ALA A 439 -1.69 34.00 0.17
N GLU A 440 -0.46 33.94 0.65
CA GLU A 440 0.28 35.05 1.26
C GLU A 440 1.68 35.11 0.66
N ILE A 441 2.19 36.34 0.49
CA ILE A 441 3.58 36.59 0.12
C ILE A 441 4.29 37.31 1.27
N THR A 442 5.62 37.17 1.32
CA THR A 442 6.47 37.89 2.28
C THR A 442 7.40 38.82 1.53
N GLY A 443 7.43 40.08 1.94
CA GLY A 443 8.24 41.11 1.34
C GLY A 443 9.73 40.86 1.56
N THR A 444 10.51 41.23 0.56
CA THR A 444 11.98 41.12 0.57
C THR A 444 12.67 42.48 0.60
N GLY A 445 11.90 43.57 0.56
CA GLY A 445 12.42 44.93 0.43
C GLY A 445 13.05 45.26 -0.94
N ALA A 446 13.11 44.30 -1.87
CA ALA A 446 13.76 44.47 -3.18
C ALA A 446 12.89 44.09 -4.38
N HIS A 447 11.92 43.19 -4.21
CA HIS A 447 11.07 42.69 -5.29
C HIS A 447 9.67 43.27 -5.20
N THR A 448 9.05 43.49 -6.36
CA THR A 448 7.65 43.91 -6.47
C THR A 448 6.71 42.82 -5.99
N ILE A 449 5.50 43.20 -5.57
CA ILE A 449 4.44 42.27 -5.19
C ILE A 449 4.14 41.28 -6.32
N ARG A 450 4.12 41.73 -7.58
CA ARG A 450 3.99 40.88 -8.77
C ARG A 450 5.06 39.80 -8.82
N GLU A 451 6.34 40.17 -8.69
CA GLU A 451 7.46 39.23 -8.73
C GLU A 451 7.40 38.23 -7.56
N LEU A 452 6.97 38.68 -6.37
CA LEU A 452 6.78 37.82 -5.21
C LEU A 452 5.65 36.81 -5.41
N ILE A 453 4.52 37.23 -6.00
CA ILE A 453 3.40 36.34 -6.34
C ILE A 453 3.84 35.29 -7.37
N GLU A 454 4.57 35.69 -8.40
CA GLU A 454 5.09 34.76 -9.41
C GLU A 454 6.11 33.79 -8.82
N ALA A 455 7.01 34.26 -7.95
CA ALA A 455 7.98 33.42 -7.26
C ALA A 455 7.30 32.40 -6.34
N GLN A 456 6.30 32.84 -5.57
CA GLN A 456 5.53 31.96 -4.70
C GLN A 456 4.72 30.95 -5.53
N SER A 457 4.13 31.38 -6.65
CA SER A 457 3.43 30.49 -7.58
C SER A 457 4.33 29.40 -8.15
N ARG A 458 5.53 29.74 -8.62
CA ARG A 458 6.53 28.75 -9.09
C ARG A 458 6.89 27.75 -7.99
N ARG A 459 7.07 28.22 -6.76
CA ARG A 459 7.36 27.36 -5.60
C ARG A 459 6.19 26.41 -5.30
N ARG A 460 4.94 26.88 -5.37
CA ARG A 460 3.74 26.07 -5.15
C ARG A 460 3.54 25.05 -6.26
N GLU A 461 3.65 25.44 -7.52
CA GLU A 461 3.58 24.53 -8.67
C GLU A 461 4.61 23.40 -8.52
N ALA A 462 5.86 23.71 -8.15
CA ALA A 462 6.88 22.70 -7.93
C ALA A 462 6.56 21.75 -6.74
N ALA A 463 5.97 22.27 -5.67
CA ALA A 463 5.65 21.50 -4.47
C ALA A 463 4.41 20.60 -4.63
N THR A 464 3.50 20.94 -5.54
CA THR A 464 2.22 20.22 -5.74
C THR A 464 2.13 19.53 -7.10
N GLY A 465 3.25 19.29 -7.79
CA GLY A 465 3.25 18.67 -9.12
C GLY A 465 2.48 19.46 -10.19
N GLY A 466 2.35 20.78 -10.02
CA GLY A 466 1.65 21.68 -10.93
C GLY A 466 0.22 22.06 -10.53
N GLU A 467 -0.35 21.46 -9.47
CA GLU A 467 -1.77 21.68 -9.12
C GLU A 467 -2.11 23.04 -8.45
N SER A 468 -1.12 23.80 -7.95
CA SER A 468 -1.32 24.99 -7.13
C SER A 468 -0.56 26.20 -7.67
N ARG A 469 -1.30 27.27 -8.02
CA ARG A 469 -0.73 28.54 -8.50
C ARG A 469 -1.59 29.72 -8.04
N ILE A 470 -0.98 30.86 -7.73
CA ILE A 470 -1.75 32.10 -7.48
C ILE A 470 -2.09 32.72 -8.84
N PRO A 471 -3.38 32.83 -9.23
CA PRO A 471 -3.75 33.46 -10.49
C PRO A 471 -3.45 34.96 -10.46
N MET A 472 -2.97 35.53 -11.55
CA MET A 472 -2.81 37.00 -11.68
C MET A 472 -4.06 37.57 -12.33
N ASP A 473 -5.17 37.58 -11.58
CA ASP A 473 -6.51 37.99 -12.00
C ASP A 473 -6.99 39.25 -11.23
N ASP A 474 -8.16 39.77 -11.59
CA ASP A 474 -8.76 40.95 -10.96
C ASP A 474 -9.02 40.76 -9.46
N VAL A 475 -9.28 39.52 -9.03
CA VAL A 475 -9.47 39.18 -7.62
C VAL A 475 -8.18 39.37 -6.82
N THR A 476 -7.05 38.95 -7.40
CA THR A 476 -5.73 39.10 -6.79
C THR A 476 -5.31 40.57 -6.77
N ALA A 477 -5.53 41.29 -7.87
CA ALA A 477 -5.28 42.73 -7.95
C ALA A 477 -6.14 43.51 -6.94
N GLY A 478 -7.43 43.19 -6.82
CA GLY A 478 -8.35 43.81 -5.86
C GLY A 478 -7.95 43.55 -4.41
N THR A 479 -7.56 42.31 -4.07
CA THR A 479 -7.10 41.97 -2.71
C THR A 479 -5.83 42.75 -2.32
N VAL A 480 -4.91 42.96 -3.26
CA VAL A 480 -3.68 43.74 -3.05
C VAL A 480 -4.02 45.24 -2.88
N ALA A 481 -4.90 45.77 -3.72
CA ALA A 481 -5.35 47.16 -3.67
C ALA A 481 -6.05 47.53 -2.36
N GLU A 482 -6.89 46.64 -1.84
CA GLU A 482 -7.58 46.81 -0.55
C GLU A 482 -6.62 46.87 0.63
N ALA A 483 -5.51 46.14 0.56
CA ALA A 483 -4.45 46.21 1.55
C ALA A 483 -3.61 47.50 1.44
N GLY A 484 -3.93 48.39 0.50
CA GLY A 484 -3.25 49.66 0.28
C GLY A 484 -2.04 49.58 -0.64
N TRP A 485 -1.89 48.50 -1.40
CA TRP A 485 -0.73 48.23 -2.25
C TRP A 485 -1.09 48.15 -3.74
N SER A 486 -0.12 48.43 -4.61
CA SER A 486 -0.16 48.11 -6.03
C SER A 486 0.69 46.88 -6.34
N LEU A 487 0.37 46.14 -7.40
CA LEU A 487 1.17 44.98 -7.84
C LEU A 487 2.63 45.34 -8.15
N ASP A 488 2.89 46.59 -8.53
CA ASP A 488 4.21 47.07 -8.90
C ASP A 488 4.96 47.72 -7.70
N ASP A 489 4.34 47.75 -6.51
CA ASP A 489 5.00 48.22 -5.29
C ASP A 489 5.96 47.16 -4.74
N VAL A 490 7.03 47.62 -4.08
CA VAL A 490 7.99 46.77 -3.37
C VAL A 490 7.54 46.60 -1.93
N LEU A 491 7.15 45.37 -1.56
CA LEU A 491 6.70 45.05 -0.20
C LEU A 491 7.91 45.06 0.76
N PRO A 492 7.85 45.82 1.88
CA PRO A 492 8.93 45.90 2.86
C PRO A 492 9.39 44.53 3.37
N GLU A 493 10.67 44.43 3.71
CA GLU A 493 11.27 43.18 4.17
C GLU A 493 10.56 42.63 5.41
N GLY A 494 10.11 41.37 5.34
CA GLY A 494 9.41 40.68 6.43
C GLY A 494 7.92 40.99 6.55
N GLU A 495 7.40 41.96 5.80
CA GLU A 495 5.96 42.25 5.79
C GLU A 495 5.19 41.16 5.02
N ARG A 496 4.04 40.76 5.55
CA ARG A 496 3.23 39.67 5.00
C ARG A 496 1.97 40.24 4.39
N LEU A 497 1.74 39.92 3.13
CA LEU A 497 0.59 40.40 2.37
C LEU A 497 -0.24 39.22 1.86
N ARG A 498 -1.49 39.14 2.32
CA ARG A 498 -2.48 38.20 1.78
C ARG A 498 -2.88 38.68 0.38
N VAL A 499 -2.81 37.79 -0.60
CA VAL A 499 -3.09 38.10 -2.02
C VAL A 499 -4.35 37.42 -2.55
N ARG A 500 -4.99 36.55 -1.74
CA ARG A 500 -6.29 35.93 -2.01
C ARG A 500 -7.17 35.97 -0.76
N ARG A 501 -8.48 36.12 -0.93
CA ARG A 501 -9.44 36.06 0.20
C ARG A 501 -9.79 34.62 0.61
N THR A 502 -9.82 33.70 -0.34
CA THR A 502 -10.21 32.30 -0.13
C THR A 502 -9.00 31.40 0.09
N ALA A 503 -9.17 30.35 0.91
CA ALA A 503 -8.12 29.41 1.28
C ALA A 503 -8.00 28.21 0.32
N ASN A 504 -8.25 28.44 -0.98
CA ASN A 504 -8.27 27.38 -1.98
C ASN A 504 -6.84 26.92 -2.32
N LEU A 505 -6.57 25.63 -2.14
CA LEU A 505 -5.26 25.02 -2.41
C LEU A 505 -4.79 25.26 -3.85
N HIS A 506 -5.67 25.09 -4.84
CA HIS A 506 -5.37 25.32 -6.25
C HIS A 506 -5.01 26.78 -6.58
N GLN A 507 -5.42 27.74 -5.73
CA GLN A 507 -5.16 29.17 -5.90
C GLN A 507 -3.97 29.66 -5.05
N GLY A 508 -3.05 28.74 -4.72
CA GLY A 508 -1.84 29.04 -3.95
C GLY A 508 -2.02 29.05 -2.43
N GLY A 509 -3.19 28.65 -1.92
CA GLY A 509 -3.40 28.43 -0.49
C GLY A 509 -2.50 27.33 0.07
N THR A 510 -2.37 27.29 1.39
CA THR A 510 -1.59 26.28 2.12
C THR A 510 -2.46 25.54 3.12
N ILE A 511 -2.06 24.31 3.46
CA ILE A 511 -2.77 23.44 4.39
C ILE A 511 -1.81 23.09 5.52
N HIS A 512 -2.27 23.23 6.76
CA HIS A 512 -1.51 22.93 7.96
C HIS A 512 -2.26 21.88 8.78
N ASP A 513 -1.65 20.72 9.01
CA ASP A 513 -2.22 19.68 9.87
C ASP A 513 -2.36 20.21 11.31
N VAL A 514 -3.56 20.08 11.88
CA VAL A 514 -3.88 20.47 13.26
C VAL A 514 -4.65 19.35 13.98
N THR A 515 -4.59 18.12 13.45
CA THR A 515 -5.39 16.98 13.91
C THR A 515 -5.22 16.69 15.41
N ALA A 516 -4.02 16.84 15.96
CA ALA A 516 -3.75 16.61 17.37
C ALA A 516 -4.16 17.77 18.30
N GLU A 517 -4.36 18.97 17.75
CA GLU A 517 -4.59 20.21 18.49
C GLU A 517 -6.07 20.63 18.51
N VAL A 518 -6.85 20.16 17.53
CA VAL A 518 -8.25 20.57 17.36
C VAL A 518 -9.12 20.17 18.56
N ASN A 519 -10.00 21.08 18.98
CA ASN A 519 -10.90 20.84 20.11
C ASN A 519 -11.85 19.67 19.81
N PRO A 520 -12.03 18.70 20.74
CA PRO A 520 -12.96 17.59 20.57
C PRO A 520 -14.42 18.00 20.27
N GLU A 521 -14.85 19.18 20.70
CA GLU A 521 -16.16 19.73 20.36
C GLU A 521 -16.29 20.00 18.86
N LEU A 522 -15.27 20.55 18.21
CA LEU A 522 -15.26 20.80 16.76
C LEU A 522 -15.31 19.48 15.99
N CYS A 523 -14.62 18.44 16.49
CA CYS A 523 -14.74 17.09 15.94
C CYS A 523 -16.15 16.53 16.08
N ARG A 524 -16.78 16.70 17.25
CA ARG A 524 -18.17 16.28 17.49
C ARG A 524 -19.14 16.99 16.54
N VAL A 525 -18.93 18.28 16.30
CA VAL A 525 -19.71 19.09 15.35
C VAL A 525 -19.57 18.55 13.94
N ALA A 526 -18.35 18.26 13.48
CA ALA A 526 -18.11 17.69 12.15
C ALA A 526 -18.80 16.32 11.98
N VAL A 527 -18.70 15.44 12.97
CA VAL A 527 -19.39 14.14 12.96
C VAL A 527 -20.91 14.31 12.95
N THR A 528 -21.44 15.23 13.77
CA THR A 528 -22.88 15.54 13.80
C THR A 528 -23.37 16.06 12.45
N ALA A 529 -22.57 16.91 11.78
CA ALA A 529 -22.88 17.44 10.45
C ALA A 529 -22.96 16.31 9.42
N ALA A 530 -21.94 15.44 9.38
CA ALA A 530 -21.90 14.29 8.47
C ALA A 530 -23.10 13.34 8.70
N GLN A 531 -23.44 13.06 9.96
CA GLN A 531 -24.60 12.24 10.34
C GLN A 531 -25.93 12.87 9.92
N ALA A 532 -26.10 14.18 10.12
CA ALA A 532 -27.31 14.89 9.73
C ALA A 532 -27.53 14.87 8.20
N ILE A 533 -26.44 15.05 7.43
CA ILE A 533 -26.46 14.95 5.97
C ILE A 533 -26.70 13.50 5.52
N GLY A 534 -26.25 12.52 6.31
CA GLY A 534 -26.29 11.10 5.98
C GLY A 534 -25.19 10.69 5.01
N ILE A 535 -24.01 11.32 5.12
CA ILE A 535 -22.86 11.09 4.26
C ILE A 535 -21.73 10.38 5.04
N PRO A 536 -21.21 9.24 4.53
CA PRO A 536 -20.23 8.45 5.28
C PRO A 536 -18.79 9.00 5.19
N VAL A 537 -18.45 9.68 4.10
CA VAL A 537 -17.14 10.25 3.84
C VAL A 537 -17.34 11.69 3.37
N THR A 538 -16.84 12.65 4.14
CA THR A 538 -17.01 14.06 3.81
C THR A 538 -15.91 14.93 4.40
N GLY A 539 -15.59 16.03 3.72
CA GLY A 539 -14.85 17.13 4.31
C GLY A 539 -15.83 18.15 4.88
N ILE A 540 -15.80 18.43 6.18
CA ILE A 540 -16.57 19.50 6.81
C ILE A 540 -15.71 20.75 6.92
N ASP A 541 -16.22 21.89 6.47
CA ASP A 541 -15.56 23.19 6.63
C ASP A 541 -16.22 24.03 7.72
N LEU A 542 -15.41 24.47 8.67
CA LEU A 542 -15.78 25.39 9.73
C LEU A 542 -14.91 26.64 9.65
N LEU A 543 -15.49 27.81 9.89
CA LEU A 543 -14.73 29.01 10.26
C LEU A 543 -14.58 29.03 11.77
N VAL A 544 -13.34 29.07 12.25
CA VAL A 544 -13.01 29.01 13.68
C VAL A 544 -12.09 30.18 14.07
N PRO A 545 -12.40 30.95 15.11
CA PRO A 545 -11.47 31.94 15.64
C PRO A 545 -10.20 31.32 16.23
N ASP A 546 -10.33 30.11 16.80
CA ASP A 546 -9.27 29.33 17.42
C ASP A 546 -9.63 27.84 17.34
N ILE A 547 -8.71 27.01 16.84
CA ILE A 547 -8.86 25.55 16.73
C ILE A 547 -8.97 24.86 18.09
N THR A 548 -8.46 25.46 19.16
CA THR A 548 -8.54 24.93 20.52
C THR A 548 -9.81 25.37 21.24
N GLY A 549 -10.54 26.33 20.66
CA GLY A 549 -11.81 26.85 21.16
C GLY A 549 -13.02 25.98 20.79
N ARG A 550 -14.22 26.47 21.15
CA ARG A 550 -15.50 25.82 20.83
C ARG A 550 -16.36 26.63 19.87
N ASP A 551 -15.94 27.85 19.56
CA ASP A 551 -16.68 28.75 18.66
C ASP A 551 -16.39 28.37 17.21
N TYR A 552 -17.46 28.27 16.41
CA TYR A 552 -17.37 27.91 15.02
C TYR A 552 -18.58 28.44 14.24
N VAL A 553 -18.41 28.52 12.92
CA VAL A 553 -19.50 28.67 11.97
C VAL A 553 -19.33 27.63 10.87
N PHE A 554 -20.36 26.81 10.64
CA PHE A 554 -20.35 25.85 9.54
C PHE A 554 -20.42 26.58 8.18
N VAL A 555 -19.57 26.15 7.23
CA VAL A 555 -19.47 26.73 5.89
C VAL A 555 -20.07 25.80 4.84
N GLU A 556 -19.54 24.59 4.72
CA GLU A 556 -19.95 23.60 3.72
C GLU A 556 -19.54 22.17 4.10
N ALA A 557 -20.10 21.20 3.38
CA ALA A 557 -19.73 19.79 3.44
C ALA A 557 -19.46 19.29 2.02
N ASN A 558 -18.27 18.75 1.79
CA ASN A 558 -17.82 18.25 0.48
C ASN A 558 -17.91 16.73 0.45
N GLU A 559 -18.59 16.18 -0.56
CA GLU A 559 -18.84 14.74 -0.72
C GLU A 559 -17.65 13.96 -1.26
N ARG A 560 -16.67 14.66 -1.84
CA ARG A 560 -15.43 14.10 -2.36
C ARG A 560 -14.21 14.84 -1.80
N PRO A 561 -13.90 14.67 -0.50
CA PRO A 561 -12.74 15.34 0.12
C PRO A 561 -11.42 14.81 -0.44
N GLY A 562 -10.49 15.71 -0.78
CA GLY A 562 -9.14 15.33 -1.20
C GLY A 562 -8.35 14.71 -0.05
N LEU A 563 -8.15 13.38 -0.08
CA LEU A 563 -7.49 12.64 1.01
C LEU A 563 -5.97 12.85 1.06
N ALA A 564 -5.34 13.15 -0.08
CA ALA A 564 -3.89 13.30 -0.22
C ALA A 564 -3.33 14.56 0.48
N ASN A 565 -4.17 15.55 0.75
CA ASN A 565 -3.76 16.85 1.28
C ASN A 565 -3.56 16.88 2.80
N HIS A 566 -3.66 15.73 3.47
CA HIS A 566 -3.73 15.59 4.92
C HIS A 566 -2.59 14.76 5.51
N GLU A 567 -1.46 14.62 4.81
CA GLU A 567 -0.27 14.01 5.41
C GLU A 567 0.16 14.75 6.71
N PRO A 568 0.60 14.04 7.75
CA PRO A 568 0.90 12.60 7.81
C PRO A 568 -0.29 11.70 8.19
N GLN A 569 -1.52 12.22 8.22
CA GLN A 569 -2.68 11.47 8.70
C GLN A 569 -3.07 10.32 7.75
N PRO A 570 -3.47 9.15 8.27
CA PRO A 570 -3.69 7.94 7.49
C PRO A 570 -5.07 7.93 6.80
N THR A 571 -5.39 8.98 6.03
CA THR A 571 -6.71 9.17 5.40
C THR A 571 -7.05 8.08 4.39
N ALA A 572 -6.11 7.68 3.52
CA ALA A 572 -6.29 6.59 2.56
C ALA A 572 -6.54 5.25 3.28
N ALA A 573 -5.77 4.97 4.33
CA ALA A 573 -5.92 3.77 5.13
C ALA A 573 -7.29 3.69 5.80
N ALA A 574 -7.75 4.79 6.42
CA ALA A 574 -9.07 4.87 7.02
C ALA A 574 -10.20 4.74 5.99
N PHE A 575 -10.02 5.28 4.79
CA PHE A 575 -10.97 5.12 3.70
C PHE A 575 -11.06 3.66 3.24
N VAL A 576 -9.91 2.98 3.05
CA VAL A 576 -9.88 1.56 2.69
C VAL A 576 -10.45 0.68 3.80
N ASP A 577 -10.21 0.98 5.08
CA ASP A 577 -10.85 0.31 6.22
C ASP A 577 -12.37 0.42 6.18
N TYR A 578 -12.88 1.61 5.84
CA TYR A 578 -14.31 1.84 5.67
C TYR A 578 -14.88 1.02 4.49
N LEU A 579 -14.17 0.98 3.35
CA LEU A 579 -14.64 0.23 2.19
C LEU A 579 -14.59 -1.29 2.42
N PHE A 580 -13.56 -1.78 3.10
CA PHE A 580 -13.27 -3.21 3.33
C PHE A 580 -13.00 -3.46 4.83
N PRO A 581 -14.03 -3.47 5.68
CA PRO A 581 -13.85 -3.63 7.12
C PRO A 581 -13.24 -4.99 7.47
N GLY A 582 -12.33 -4.99 8.44
CA GLY A 582 -11.67 -6.22 8.92
C GLY A 582 -10.56 -6.74 8.03
N GLN A 583 -10.09 -5.94 7.06
CA GLN A 583 -8.90 -6.23 6.26
C GLN A 583 -7.69 -5.47 6.84
N PRO A 584 -6.97 -6.03 7.84
CA PRO A 584 -5.73 -5.42 8.29
C PRO A 584 -4.78 -5.30 7.09
N GLY A 585 -4.05 -4.19 7.00
CA GLY A 585 -3.01 -4.06 5.98
C GLY A 585 -2.02 -5.21 6.08
N LEU A 586 -1.44 -5.61 4.94
CA LEU A 586 -0.45 -6.67 4.94
C LEU A 586 0.69 -6.30 5.89
N PRO A 587 1.21 -7.22 6.74
CA PRO A 587 2.28 -6.91 7.67
C PRO A 587 3.45 -6.27 6.93
N GLN A 588 3.82 -5.05 7.31
CA GLN A 588 4.90 -4.32 6.66
C GLN A 588 6.25 -5.00 6.93
N ALA A 589 7.21 -4.80 6.02
CA ALA A 589 8.61 -4.96 6.39
C ALA A 589 8.92 -4.02 7.57
N TRP A 590 9.78 -4.47 8.49
CA TRP A 590 10.19 -3.68 9.67
C TRP A 590 10.47 -2.22 9.27
N THR A 591 9.71 -1.28 9.83
CA THR A 591 9.98 0.15 9.76
C THR A 591 10.65 0.55 11.07
N PRO A 592 11.79 1.29 11.02
CA PRO A 592 12.39 1.82 12.24
C PRO A 592 11.34 2.68 12.96
N SER A 593 11.17 2.46 14.26
CA SER A 593 10.29 3.31 15.05
C SER A 593 10.70 4.76 14.89
N PRO A 594 9.75 5.71 14.77
CA PRO A 594 10.09 7.12 14.86
C PRO A 594 10.89 7.32 16.13
N THR A 595 12.05 7.95 16.00
CA THR A 595 12.88 8.33 17.13
C THR A 595 12.02 9.17 18.06
N ALA A 596 11.85 8.69 19.30
CA ALA A 596 11.04 9.34 20.33
C ALA A 596 11.56 10.74 20.68
#